data_AF-A0A349EB70-F1
#
_entry.id   AF-A0A349EB70-F1
#
_cell.length_a   1.000
_cell.length_b   1.000
_cell.length_c   1.000
_cell.angle_alpha   90.00
_cell.angle_beta   90.00
_cell.angle_gamma   90.00
#
_symmetry.space_group_name_H-M   'P 1'
#
loop_
_entity.id
_entity.type
_entity.pdbx_description
1 polymer ?
#
loop_
_entity_poly.entity_id
_entity_poly.type
_entity_poly.pdbx_seq_one_letter_code
_entity_poly.pdbx_strand_id
1 'polypeptide(L)'
;DHLQVAVYNVATGGKKIDFKDLDFAETLRSRGENLHWETIVRVRKKDEQVWVLVGMDLERDSLDAVSVFVLGNDELVLINVDGDLNRMIEFALRPASDQRHRS
;
A
#
# COMPACT_ATOMS: atom_id res chain seq x y z
N ASP A 1 -7.75 5.23 12.83
CA ASP A 1 -6.91 4.43 11.91
C ASP A 1 -7.55 3.08 11.71
N HIS A 2 -7.69 2.67 10.44
CA HIS A 2 -8.27 1.41 10.03
C HIS A 2 -7.26 0.66 9.17
N LEU A 3 -6.98 -0.59 9.57
CA LEU A 3 -6.15 -1.52 8.79
C LEU A 3 -7.06 -2.62 8.24
N GLN A 4 -7.00 -2.83 6.93
CA GLN A 4 -7.65 -3.94 6.26
C GLN A 4 -6.62 -4.77 5.53
N VAL A 5 -6.59 -6.07 5.82
CA VAL A 5 -5.74 -7.04 5.12
C VAL A 5 -6.63 -8.07 4.47
N ALA A 6 -6.38 -8.34 3.19
CA ALA A 6 -7.05 -9.40 2.45
C ALA A 6 -6.01 -10.22 1.70
N VAL A 7 -6.13 -11.54 1.79
CA VAL A 7 -5.23 -12.51 1.15
C VAL A 7 -6.08 -13.39 0.26
N TYR A 8 -5.68 -13.49 -1.01
CA TYR A 8 -6.40 -14.24 -2.04
C TYR A 8 -5.45 -15.24 -2.70
N ASN A 9 -5.89 -16.50 -2.80
CA ASN A 9 -5.23 -17.47 -3.66
C ASN A 9 -5.59 -17.19 -5.12
N VAL A 10 -4.57 -17.03 -5.95
CA VAL A 10 -4.71 -16.69 -7.36
C VAL A 10 -4.54 -17.95 -8.20
N ALA A 11 -5.67 -18.56 -8.56
CA ALA A 11 -5.70 -19.62 -9.56
C ALA A 11 -5.56 -19.01 -10.96
N THR A 12 -4.34 -18.84 -11.44
CA THR A 12 -4.08 -18.44 -12.83
C THR A 12 -4.27 -19.66 -13.71
N GLY A 13 -5.40 -19.79 -14.42
CA GLY A 13 -5.65 -20.87 -15.39
C GLY A 13 -4.74 -20.79 -16.64
N GLY A 14 -3.42 -20.69 -16.44
CA GLY A 14 -2.40 -20.47 -17.47
C GLY A 14 -2.07 -19.00 -17.76
N LYS A 15 -2.83 -18.03 -17.24
CA LYS A 15 -2.59 -16.59 -17.46
C LYS A 15 -1.94 -15.93 -16.26
N LYS A 16 -0.64 -15.60 -16.35
CA LYS A 16 0.09 -14.88 -15.30
C LYS A 16 -0.47 -13.45 -15.15
N ILE A 17 -0.86 -13.06 -13.94
CA ILE A 17 -1.28 -11.68 -13.65
C ILE A 17 -0.04 -10.78 -13.67
N ASP A 18 -0.16 -9.64 -14.32
CA ASP A 18 0.86 -8.59 -14.35
C ASP A 18 0.26 -7.30 -13.79
N PHE A 19 0.85 -6.79 -12.71
CA PHE A 19 0.39 -5.54 -12.09
C PHE A 19 0.55 -4.33 -13.01
N LYS A 20 1.44 -4.40 -14.00
CA LYS A 20 1.59 -3.33 -15.00
C LYS A 20 0.31 -3.10 -15.81
N ASP A 21 -0.50 -4.14 -15.99
CA ASP A 21 -1.72 -4.08 -16.81
C ASP A 21 -2.94 -3.63 -15.99
N LEU A 22 -2.74 -3.31 -14.70
CA LEU A 22 -3.80 -2.89 -13.79
C LEU A 22 -3.67 -1.41 -13.44
N ASP A 23 -4.79 -0.70 -13.48
CA ASP A 23 -4.90 0.65 -12.94
C ASP A 23 -5.36 0.59 -11.48
N PHE A 24 -4.37 0.51 -10.59
CA PHE A 24 -4.63 0.50 -9.15
C PHE A 24 -5.18 1.83 -8.63
N ALA A 25 -4.82 2.96 -9.23
CA ALA A 25 -5.35 4.25 -8.80
C ALA A 25 -6.86 4.32 -9.08
N GLU A 26 -7.29 3.87 -10.25
CA GLU A 26 -8.72 3.74 -10.57
C GLU A 26 -9.42 2.75 -9.64
N THR A 27 -8.79 1.60 -9.36
CA THR A 27 -9.35 0.58 -8.45
C THR A 27 -9.59 1.14 -7.04
N LEU A 28 -8.67 1.98 -6.56
CA LEU A 28 -8.73 2.58 -5.23
C LEU A 28 -9.62 3.83 -5.16
N ARG A 29 -10.06 4.40 -6.29
CA ARG A 29 -10.96 5.57 -6.30
C ARG A 29 -12.20 5.36 -5.43
N SER A 30 -12.78 4.15 -5.44
CA SER A 30 -13.93 3.80 -4.60
C SER A 30 -13.66 3.76 -3.10
N ARG A 31 -12.38 3.66 -2.68
CA ARG A 31 -11.96 3.64 -1.27
C ARG A 31 -11.68 5.02 -0.69
N GLY A 32 -11.63 6.05 -1.53
CA GLY A 32 -11.43 7.43 -1.12
C GLY A 32 -11.73 8.35 -2.29
N GLU A 33 -13.00 8.71 -2.46
CA GLU A 33 -13.48 9.49 -3.63
C GLU A 33 -12.78 10.86 -3.74
N ASN A 34 -12.31 11.40 -2.61
CA ASN A 34 -11.63 12.69 -2.53
C ASN A 34 -10.09 12.55 -2.46
N LEU A 35 -9.56 11.33 -2.52
CA LEU A 35 -8.12 11.10 -2.43
C LEU A 35 -7.48 11.05 -3.82
N HIS A 36 -6.35 11.74 -3.94
CA HIS A 36 -5.46 11.59 -5.07
C HIS A 36 -4.53 10.40 -4.84
N TRP A 37 -4.71 9.34 -5.63
CA TRP A 37 -3.89 8.14 -5.52
C TRP A 37 -2.67 8.20 -6.42
N GLU A 38 -1.49 8.03 -5.83
CA GLU A 38 -0.21 8.00 -6.55
C GLU A 38 0.56 6.71 -6.22
N THR A 39 1.19 6.10 -7.21
CA THR A 39 2.10 4.96 -6.98
C THR A 39 3.50 5.46 -6.62
N ILE A 40 3.93 5.20 -5.39
CA ILE A 40 5.24 5.63 -4.88
C ILE A 40 6.31 4.52 -4.93
N VAL A 41 5.89 3.25 -4.96
CA VAL A 41 6.82 2.11 -5.07
C VAL A 41 6.31 1.13 -6.10
N ARG A 42 7.22 0.66 -6.96
CA ARG A 42 7.01 -0.46 -7.89
C ARG A 42 8.20 -1.40 -7.82
N VAL A 43 7.98 -2.63 -7.39
CA VAL A 43 8.96 -3.72 -7.42
C VAL A 43 8.42 -4.80 -8.34
N ARG A 44 9.28 -5.26 -9.25
CA ARG A 44 8.97 -6.38 -10.14
C ARG A 44 10.16 -7.32 -10.20
N LYS A 45 9.96 -8.53 -9.69
CA LYS A 45 10.89 -9.65 -9.78
C LYS A 45 10.21 -10.82 -10.49
N LYS A 46 10.95 -11.90 -10.71
CA LYS A 46 10.49 -13.08 -11.46
C LYS A 46 9.17 -13.66 -10.90
N ASP A 47 9.07 -13.69 -9.58
CA ASP A 47 8.03 -14.41 -8.83
C ASP A 47 7.32 -13.51 -7.81
N GLU A 48 7.55 -12.19 -7.88
CA GLU A 48 7.04 -11.20 -6.92
C GLU A 48 6.80 -9.85 -7.60
N GLN A 49 5.62 -9.26 -7.39
CA GLN A 49 5.30 -7.90 -7.79
C GLN A 49 4.74 -7.15 -6.59
N VAL A 50 5.30 -5.97 -6.29
CA VAL A 50 4.85 -5.12 -5.17
C VAL A 50 4.59 -3.71 -5.66
N TRP A 51 3.37 -3.21 -5.43
CA TRP A 51 3.00 -1.83 -5.71
C TRP A 51 2.53 -1.18 -4.42
N VAL A 52 3.08 -0.02 -4.09
CA VAL A 52 2.63 0.80 -2.96
C VAL A 52 2.07 2.10 -3.51
N LEU A 53 0.82 2.37 -3.15
CA LEU A 53 0.11 3.59 -3.49
C LEU A 53 -0.18 4.38 -2.21
N VAL A 54 -0.16 5.70 -2.34
CA VAL A 54 -0.57 6.62 -1.29
C VAL A 54 -1.79 7.40 -1.76
N GLY A 55 -2.77 7.58 -0.87
CA GLY A 55 -3.93 8.42 -1.06
C GLY A 55 -3.69 9.74 -0.34
N MET A 56 -3.54 10.82 -1.10
CA MET A 56 -3.31 12.16 -0.58
C MET A 56 -4.62 12.96 -0.61
N ASP A 57 -4.94 13.60 0.51
CA ASP A 57 -5.95 14.66 0.56
C ASP A 57 -5.27 15.96 0.17
N LEU A 58 -5.51 16.41 -1.07
CA LEU A 58 -4.88 17.62 -1.61
C LEU A 58 -5.43 18.91 -1.00
N GLU A 59 -6.64 18.89 -0.43
CA GLU A 59 -7.20 20.06 0.22
C GLU A 59 -6.58 20.28 1.60
N ARG A 60 -6.31 19.17 2.31
CA ARG A 60 -5.72 19.18 3.66
C ARG A 60 -4.20 19.07 3.67
N ASP A 61 -3.57 18.88 2.52
CA ASP A 61 -2.12 18.64 2.36
C ASP A 61 -1.64 17.51 3.28
N SER A 62 -2.36 16.39 3.26
CA SER A 62 -2.12 15.26 4.16
C SER A 62 -2.14 13.92 3.44
N LEU A 63 -1.36 12.98 3.98
CA LEU A 63 -1.31 11.60 3.52
C LEU A 63 -2.27 10.79 4.39
N ASP A 64 -3.42 10.44 3.82
CA ASP A 64 -4.57 9.90 4.55
C ASP A 64 -4.77 8.40 4.32
N ALA A 65 -4.14 7.83 3.28
CA ALA A 65 -4.20 6.39 3.04
C ALA A 65 -2.92 5.82 2.40
N VAL A 66 -2.68 4.53 2.63
CA VAL A 66 -1.65 3.71 1.97
C VAL A 66 -2.29 2.39 1.55
N SER A 67 -2.06 1.98 0.30
CA SER A 67 -2.43 0.66 -0.18
C SER A 67 -1.19 -0.07 -0.71
N VAL A 68 -0.98 -1.30 -0.24
CA VAL A 68 0.08 -2.20 -0.67
C VAL A 68 -0.54 -3.40 -1.35
N PHE A 69 -0.10 -3.66 -2.59
CA PHE A 69 -0.43 -4.85 -3.35
C PHE A 69 0.82 -5.70 -3.48
N VAL A 70 0.75 -6.96 -3.08
CA VAL A 70 1.81 -7.95 -3.25
C VAL A 70 1.25 -9.13 -4.02
N LEU A 71 1.84 -9.46 -5.15
CA LEU A 71 1.52 -10.66 -5.91
C LEU A 71 2.74 -11.57 -5.95
N GLY A 72 2.63 -12.70 -5.28
CA GLY A 72 3.54 -13.84 -5.40
C GLY A 72 3.15 -14.76 -6.55
N ASN A 73 3.63 -16.01 -6.52
CA ASN A 73 3.33 -17.00 -7.55
C ASN A 73 1.84 -17.38 -7.62
N ASP A 74 1.20 -17.49 -6.47
CA ASP A 74 -0.17 -17.99 -6.30
C ASP A 74 -0.95 -17.25 -5.22
N GLU A 75 -0.38 -16.17 -4.67
CA GLU A 75 -0.99 -15.39 -3.60
C GLU A 75 -0.99 -13.89 -3.95
N LEU A 76 -2.15 -13.26 -3.75
CA LEU A 76 -2.34 -11.82 -3.84
C LEU A 76 -2.70 -11.31 -2.44
N VAL A 77 -1.83 -10.45 -1.90
CA VAL A 77 -2.04 -9.77 -0.61
C VAL A 77 -2.36 -8.31 -0.89
N LEU A 78 -3.44 -7.83 -0.28
CA LEU A 78 -3.83 -6.44 -0.26
C LEU A 78 -3.79 -5.94 1.19
N ILE A 79 -3.08 -4.86 1.41
CA ILE A 79 -3.01 -4.17 2.70
C ILE A 79 -3.46 -2.75 2.46
N ASN A 80 -4.57 -2.34 3.07
CA ASN A 80 -5.04 -0.96 3.04
C ASN A 80 -4.98 -0.39 4.44
N VAL A 81 -4.42 0.80 4.55
CA VAL A 81 -4.29 1.56 5.80
C VAL A 81 -4.88 2.94 5.57
N ASP A 82 -5.90 3.29 6.34
CA ASP A 82 -6.57 4.59 6.25
C ASP A 82 -6.49 5.30 7.63
N GLY A 83 -6.18 6.59 7.65
CA GLY A 83 -6.13 7.40 8.87
C GLY A 83 -4.98 8.39 8.96
N ASP A 84 -4.68 8.85 10.18
CA ASP A 84 -3.58 9.81 10.42
C ASP A 84 -2.24 9.08 10.41
N LEU A 85 -1.68 8.94 9.21
CA LEU A 85 -0.45 8.17 8.98
C LEU A 85 0.79 8.82 9.61
N ASN A 86 0.75 10.12 9.92
CA ASN A 86 1.83 10.76 10.67
C ASN A 86 2.01 10.12 12.05
N ARG A 87 0.91 9.78 12.74
CA ARG A 87 0.97 9.08 14.03
C ARG A 87 1.48 7.65 13.89
N MET A 88 1.12 6.96 12.82
CA MET A 88 1.61 5.60 12.57
C MET A 88 3.12 5.57 12.29
N ILE A 89 3.62 6.53 11.50
CA ILE A 89 5.06 6.68 11.24
C ILE A 89 5.80 7.02 12.54
N GLU A 90 5.29 7.96 13.33
CA GLU A 90 5.87 8.30 14.64
C GLU A 90 5.97 7.06 15.53
N PHE A 91 4.90 6.26 15.61
CA PHE A 91 4.87 5.03 16.39
C PHE A 91 5.89 3.99 15.89
N ALA A 92 6.02 3.80 14.57
CA ALA A 92 6.98 2.87 13.98
C ALA A 92 8.43 3.28 14.20
N LEU A 93 8.71 4.60 14.27
CA LEU A 93 10.05 5.14 14.44
C LEU A 93 10.46 5.35 15.90
N ARG A 94 9.51 5.39 16.85
CA ARG A 94 9.79 5.52 18.31
C ARG A 94 10.90 4.60 18.84
N PRO A 95 10.93 3.29 18.50
CA PRO A 95 12.01 2.41 18.95
C PRO A 95 13.41 2.84 18.48
N ALA A 96 13.50 3.50 17.33
CA ALA A 96 14.77 4.01 16.77
C ALA A 96 15.19 5.36 17.37
N SER A 97 14.24 6.21 17.81
CA SER A 97 14.55 7.48 18.48
C SER A 97 15.07 7.29 19.90
N ASP A 98 14.58 6.28 20.62
CA ASP A 98 15.02 5.97 21.98
C ASP A 98 16.46 5.43 22.03
N GLN A 99 16.95 4.84 20.93
CA GLN A 99 18.34 4.37 20.83
C GLN A 99 19.34 5.51 20.66
N ARG A 100 18.95 6.67 20.11
CA ARG A 100 19.85 7.83 19.93
C ARG A 100 20.12 8.63 21.22
N HIS A 101 19.29 8.46 22.26
CA HIS A 101 19.47 9.16 23.54
C HIS A 101 20.28 8.36 24.57
N ARG A 102 20.77 7.17 24.20
CA ARG A 102 21.58 6.29 25.07
C ARG A 102 23.03 6.13 24.60
N SER A 103 23.49 6.91 23.63
CA SER A 103 24.90 6.96 23.18
C SER A 103 25.60 8.22 23.68
#